data_AF-A0A1G2RA01-F1
#
_entry.id   AF-A0A1G2RA01-F1
#
_cell.length_a   1.000
_cell.length_b   1.000
_cell.length_c   1.000
_cell.angle_alpha   90.00
_cell.angle_beta   90.00
_cell.angle_gamma   90.00
#
_symmetry.space_group_name_H-M   'P 1'
#
loop_
_entity.id
_entity.type
_entity.pdbx_description
1 polymer ?
#
loop_
_entity_poly.entity_id
_entity_poly.type
_entity_poly.pdbx_seq_one_letter_code
_entity_poly.pdbx_strand_id
1 'polypeptide(L)'
;MNCYELSYLVSPDISSEHLEALRREISALIENEGGVLNTSVSAGQKHLAYPIKKRSLAHLETLRFYIESGQLPNLNRELRVKEHILRFLLVQKKVPKSKPASVPRLAPSEKPSDTAQQKSKGPKVELEKIEEKLEELLGS
;
A
#
# COMPACT_ATOMS: atom_id res chain seq x y z
N MET A 1 15.76 -11.62 6.65
CA MET A 1 15.21 -10.36 6.11
C MET A 1 14.54 -9.58 7.22
N ASN A 2 14.75 -8.27 7.26
CA ASN A 2 14.16 -7.38 8.26
C ASN A 2 13.08 -6.52 7.60
N CYS A 3 12.08 -6.11 8.38
CA CYS A 3 11.06 -5.17 7.92
C CYS A 3 11.58 -3.74 8.05
N TYR A 4 11.48 -2.98 6.98
CA TYR A 4 11.79 -1.56 6.93
C TYR A 4 10.57 -0.76 6.48
N GLU A 5 10.51 0.49 6.95
CA GLU A 5 9.59 1.50 6.49
C GLU A 5 10.39 2.63 5.86
N LEU A 6 10.06 2.96 4.62
CA LEU A 6 10.54 4.12 3.89
C LEU A 6 9.42 5.15 3.86
N SER A 7 9.64 6.28 4.50
CA SER A 7 8.76 7.46 4.37
C SER A 7 9.51 8.56 3.63
N TYR A 8 8.89 9.13 2.61
CA TYR A 8 9.51 10.16 1.80
C TYR A 8 8.54 11.28 1.45
N LEU A 9 9.12 12.48 1.38
CA LEU A 9 8.45 13.72 1.01
C LEU A 9 8.78 14.03 -0.43
N VAL A 10 7.76 14.15 -1.27
CA VAL A 10 7.87 14.51 -2.68
C VAL A 10 7.48 15.98 -2.87
N SER A 11 8.11 16.63 -3.84
CA SER A 11 7.72 17.97 -4.30
C SER A 11 6.19 18.08 -4.51
N PRO A 12 5.52 19.15 -4.05
CA PRO A 12 4.10 19.40 -4.28
C PRO A 12 3.78 19.78 -5.74
N ASP A 13 4.79 20.18 -6.51
CA ASP A 13 4.64 20.62 -7.91
C ASP A 13 4.54 19.43 -8.89
N ILE A 14 4.63 18.19 -8.38
CA ILE A 14 4.59 16.97 -9.20
C ILE A 14 3.15 16.68 -9.63
N SER A 15 2.94 16.27 -10.88
CA SER A 15 1.62 15.78 -11.31
C SER A 15 1.30 14.44 -10.63
N SER A 16 0.02 14.11 -10.54
CA SER A 16 -0.43 12.80 -10.04
C SER A 16 0.16 11.64 -10.83
N GLU A 17 0.25 11.76 -12.15
CA GLU A 17 0.85 10.75 -13.03
C GLU A 17 2.33 10.53 -12.73
N HIS A 18 3.10 11.61 -12.56
CA HIS A 18 4.53 11.52 -12.20
C HIS A 18 4.74 11.01 -10.77
N LEU A 19 3.82 11.31 -9.85
CA LEU A 19 3.86 10.78 -8.49
C LEU A 19 3.68 9.26 -8.47
N GLU A 20 2.70 8.76 -9.22
CA GLU A 20 2.46 7.31 -9.36
C GLU A 20 3.63 6.61 -10.08
N ALA A 21 4.20 7.24 -11.11
CA ALA A 21 5.38 6.73 -11.78
C ALA A 21 6.58 6.62 -10.82
N LEU A 22 6.83 7.67 -10.01
CA LEU A 22 7.87 7.65 -8.99
C LEU A 22 7.63 6.57 -7.93
N ARG A 23 6.37 6.37 -7.51
CA ARG A 23 6.03 5.27 -6.57
C ARG A 23 6.36 3.92 -7.17
N ARG A 24 5.98 3.67 -8.43
CA ARG A 24 6.29 2.42 -9.14
C ARG A 24 7.79 2.21 -9.31
N GLU A 25 8.52 3.27 -9.66
CA GLU A 25 9.98 3.24 -9.78
C GLU A 25 10.66 2.84 -8.46
N ILE A 26 10.23 3.43 -7.35
CA ILE A 26 10.77 3.10 -6.01
C ILE A 26 10.40 1.66 -5.62
N SER A 27 9.18 1.20 -5.90
CA SER A 27 8.79 -0.19 -5.66
C SER A 27 9.65 -1.17 -6.47
N ALA A 28 9.86 -0.90 -7.76
CA ALA A 28 10.71 -1.72 -8.61
C ALA A 28 12.18 -1.70 -8.15
N LEU A 29 12.68 -0.56 -7.68
CA LEU A 29 14.02 -0.46 -7.10
C LEU A 29 14.17 -1.36 -5.87
N ILE A 30 13.17 -1.39 -4.99
CA ILE A 30 13.17 -2.27 -3.81
C ILE A 30 13.18 -3.74 -4.23
N GLU A 31 12.38 -4.11 -5.23
CA GLU A 31 12.32 -5.48 -5.75
C GLU A 31 13.62 -5.91 -6.43
N ASN A 32 14.26 -5.01 -7.20
CA ASN A 32 15.54 -5.26 -7.87
C ASN A 32 16.68 -5.51 -6.87
N GLU A 33 16.66 -4.86 -5.71
CA GLU A 33 17.63 -5.07 -4.62
C GLU A 33 17.29 -6.32 -3.77
N GLY A 34 16.36 -7.17 -4.23
CA GLY A 34 15.97 -8.42 -3.55
C GLY A 34 14.99 -8.20 -2.37
N GLY A 35 14.32 -7.05 -2.33
CA GLY A 35 13.29 -6.75 -1.35
C GLY A 35 11.90 -7.23 -1.76
N VAL A 36 11.00 -7.36 -0.79
CA VAL A 36 9.59 -7.73 -0.99
C VAL A 36 8.69 -6.65 -0.40
N LEU A 37 7.88 -6.02 -1.24
CA LEU A 37 6.93 -5.00 -0.81
C LEU A 37 5.79 -5.64 0.01
N ASN A 38 5.44 -5.03 1.15
CA ASN A 38 4.36 -5.48 2.02
C ASN A 38 3.17 -4.53 1.95
N THR A 39 3.40 -3.22 2.08
CA THR A 39 2.30 -2.24 2.07
C THR A 39 2.77 -0.91 1.53
N SER A 40 1.89 -0.23 0.81
CA SER A 40 2.06 1.12 0.28
C SER A 40 0.93 2.00 0.80
N VAL A 41 1.25 3.14 1.38
CA VAL A 41 0.29 4.11 1.91
C VAL A 41 0.62 5.51 1.38
N SER A 42 -0.32 6.12 0.67
CA SER A 42 -0.27 7.53 0.30
C SER A 42 -1.06 8.36 1.29
N ALA A 43 -0.44 9.38 1.87
CA ALA A 43 -1.10 10.31 2.77
C ALA A 43 -1.55 11.60 2.06
N GLY A 44 -1.33 11.69 0.74
CA GLY A 44 -1.61 12.90 -0.05
C GLY A 44 -0.71 14.08 0.30
N GLN A 45 -1.17 15.28 -0.05
CA GLN A 45 -0.45 16.53 0.21
C GLN A 45 -0.60 16.97 1.68
N LYS A 46 0.50 17.41 2.30
CA LYS A 46 0.58 17.86 3.69
C LYS A 46 1.32 19.19 3.79
N HIS A 47 0.87 20.04 4.72
CA HIS A 47 1.63 21.21 5.16
C HIS A 47 2.77 20.78 6.09
N LEU A 48 3.96 21.29 5.81
CA LEU A 48 5.16 21.07 6.62
C LEU A 48 5.23 22.10 7.73
N ALA A 49 5.73 21.71 8.90
CA ALA A 49 5.94 22.61 10.03
C ALA A 49 6.99 23.71 9.74
N TYR A 50 7.93 23.42 8.83
CA TYR A 50 8.93 24.38 8.33
C TYR A 50 9.25 24.09 6.86
N PRO A 51 9.73 25.08 6.09
CA PRO A 51 10.04 24.87 4.69
C PRO A 51 11.21 23.92 4.48
N ILE A 52 11.05 22.94 3.57
CA ILE A 52 12.13 22.05 3.12
C ILE A 52 12.42 22.39 1.66
N LYS A 53 13.69 22.70 1.33
CA LYS A 53 14.08 23.20 -0.01
C LYS A 53 13.17 24.35 -0.50
N LYS A 54 12.84 25.30 0.40
CA LYS A 54 11.92 26.44 0.16
C LYS A 54 10.44 26.08 -0.10
N ARG A 55 10.02 24.85 0.16
CA ARG A 55 8.62 24.40 0.01
C ARG A 55 7.95 24.17 1.36
N SER A 56 6.75 24.70 1.56
CA SER A 56 5.92 24.52 2.78
C SER A 56 4.89 23.39 2.65
N LEU A 57 4.75 22.82 1.45
CA LEU A 57 3.84 21.71 1.12
C LEU A 57 4.66 20.57 0.53
N ALA A 58 4.23 19.33 0.76
CA ALA A 58 4.81 18.14 0.16
C ALA A 58 3.79 16.99 0.11
N HIS A 59 3.94 16.07 -0.84
CA HIS A 59 3.22 14.79 -0.79
C HIS A 59 3.99 13.82 0.12
N LEU A 60 3.27 13.15 1.02
CA LEU A 60 3.85 12.15 1.91
C LEU A 60 3.45 10.75 1.46
N GLU A 61 4.48 9.95 1.19
CA GLU A 61 4.35 8.56 0.77
C GLU A 61 5.08 7.66 1.76
N THR A 62 4.54 6.47 2.01
CA THR A 62 5.17 5.49 2.90
C THR A 62 5.06 4.08 2.33
N LEU A 63 6.20 3.38 2.31
CA LEU A 63 6.33 2.02 1.83
C LEU A 63 6.89 1.14 2.97
N ARG A 64 6.30 -0.04 3.14
CA ARG A 64 6.81 -1.08 4.04
C ARG A 64 7.23 -2.28 3.22
N PHE A 65 8.43 -2.77 3.47
CA PHE A 65 9.01 -3.87 2.72
C PHE A 65 9.97 -4.68 3.59
N TYR A 66 10.25 -5.91 3.14
CA TYR A 66 11.27 -6.77 3.70
C TYR A 66 12.49 -6.71 2.80
N ILE A 67 13.67 -6.52 3.36
CA ILE A 67 14.94 -6.59 2.61
C ILE A 67 16.04 -7.16 3.51
N GLU A 68 17.10 -7.66 2.88
CA GLU A 68 18.33 -7.99 3.59
C GLU A 68 19.11 -6.71 3.95
N SER A 69 19.62 -6.64 5.18
CA SER A 69 20.33 -5.45 5.68
C SER A 69 21.55 -5.07 4.81
N GLY A 70 22.16 -6.04 4.12
CA GLY A 70 23.31 -5.83 3.24
C GLY A 70 22.99 -5.01 1.98
N GLN A 71 21.74 -5.02 1.50
CA GLN A 71 21.32 -4.31 0.29
C GLN A 71 20.82 -2.88 0.58
N LEU A 72 20.60 -2.55 1.86
CA LEU A 72 20.10 -1.23 2.28
C LEU A 72 20.99 -0.04 1.87
N PRO A 73 22.34 -0.13 1.88
CA PRO A 73 23.20 0.98 1.43
C PRO A 73 23.00 1.36 -0.04
N ASN A 74 22.78 0.38 -0.93
CA ASN A 74 22.52 0.63 -2.34
C ASN A 74 21.19 1.35 -2.52
N LEU A 75 20.12 0.83 -1.91
CA LEU A 75 18.81 1.48 -1.91
C LEU A 75 18.87 2.93 -1.41
N ASN A 76 19.62 3.18 -0.32
CA ASN A 76 19.82 4.52 0.21
C ASN A 76 20.57 5.45 -0.77
N ARG A 77 21.55 4.92 -1.51
CA ARG A 77 22.28 5.70 -2.53
C ARG A 77 21.37 6.08 -3.69
N GLU A 78 20.60 5.12 -4.20
CA GLU A 78 19.66 5.34 -5.31
C GLU A 78 18.53 6.31 -4.94
N LEU A 79 18.02 6.27 -3.70
CA LEU A 79 17.03 7.23 -3.23
C LEU A 79 17.56 8.66 -3.13
N ARG A 80 18.86 8.85 -2.85
CA ARG A 80 19.48 10.19 -2.73
C ARG A 80 19.61 10.92 -4.06
N VAL A 81 19.73 10.19 -5.17
CA VAL A 81 19.88 10.79 -6.51
C VAL A 81 18.53 11.20 -7.12
N LYS A 82 17.40 10.79 -6.52
CA LYS A 82 16.06 11.17 -7.00
C LYS A 82 15.75 12.64 -6.66
N GLU A 83 15.75 13.49 -7.68
CA GLU A 83 15.58 14.94 -7.52
C GLU A 83 14.22 15.36 -6.92
N HIS A 84 13.16 14.62 -7.25
CA HIS A 84 11.80 14.90 -6.77
C HIS A 84 11.60 14.61 -5.28
N ILE A 85 12.51 13.84 -4.66
CA ILE A 85 12.49 13.55 -3.23
C ILE A 85 13.12 14.74 -2.47
N LEU A 86 12.30 15.39 -1.66
CA LEU A 86 12.73 16.49 -0.78
C LEU A 86 13.54 15.94 0.40
N ARG A 87 13.04 14.86 1.01
CA ARG A 87 13.61 14.19 2.17
C ARG A 87 13.04 12.78 2.24
N PHE A 88 13.82 11.84 2.76
CA PHE A 88 13.35 10.51 3.08
C PHE A 88 13.89 10.05 4.43
N LEU A 89 13.24 9.05 5.00
CA LEU A 89 13.61 8.40 6.24
C LEU A 89 13.40 6.90 6.08
N LEU A 90 14.46 6.12 6.35
CA LEU A 90 14.42 4.66 6.43
C LEU A 90 14.48 4.24 7.89
N VAL A 91 13.49 3.47 8.34
CA VAL A 91 13.40 2.98 9.73
C VAL A 91 13.19 1.48 9.74
N GLN A 92 13.98 0.75 10.50
CA GLN A 92 13.71 -0.66 10.76
C GLN A 92 12.48 -0.79 11.66
N LYS A 93 11.48 -1.56 11.23
CA LYS A 93 10.28 -1.85 12.01
C LYS A 93 10.38 -3.22 12.64
N LYS A 94 9.94 -3.32 13.89
CA LYS A 94 9.65 -4.61 14.52
C LYS A 94 8.34 -5.12 13.92
N VAL A 95 8.37 -6.30 13.32
CA VAL A 95 7.14 -6.96 12.85
C VAL A 95 6.27 -7.22 14.08
N PRO A 96 5.01 -6.74 14.13
CA PRO A 96 4.12 -7.08 15.22
C PRO A 96 3.91 -8.59 15.17
N LYS A 97 4.34 -9.31 16.21
CA LYS A 97 3.95 -10.71 16.40
C LYS A 97 2.43 -10.71 16.51
N SER A 98 1.73 -11.15 15.48
CA SER A 98 0.27 -11.25 15.52
C SER A 98 -0.09 -12.13 16.71
N LYS A 99 -0.69 -11.56 17.75
CA LYS A 99 -1.50 -12.38 18.65
C LYS A 99 -2.59 -12.96 17.75
N PRO A 100 -2.81 -14.29 17.73
CA PRO A 100 -3.89 -14.86 16.93
C PRO A 100 -5.16 -14.11 17.32
N ALA A 101 -5.84 -13.56 16.31
CA ALA A 101 -7.11 -12.90 16.51
C ALA A 101 -8.00 -13.88 17.27
N SER A 102 -8.35 -13.54 18.50
CA SER A 102 -9.36 -14.28 19.26
C SER A 102 -10.64 -14.18 18.44
N VAL A 103 -10.93 -15.21 17.66
CA VAL A 103 -12.23 -15.41 17.04
C VAL A 103 -13.26 -15.24 18.16
N PRO A 104 -14.15 -14.24 18.10
CA PRO A 104 -15.25 -14.17 19.02
C PRO A 104 -16.03 -15.47 18.83
N ARG A 105 -16.06 -16.31 19.86
CA ARG A 105 -16.96 -17.46 19.91
C ARG A 105 -18.37 -16.89 19.84
N LEU A 106 -18.99 -16.95 18.66
CA LEU A 106 -20.41 -16.67 18.48
C LEU A 106 -21.17 -17.63 19.41
N ALA A 107 -21.68 -17.11 20.51
CA ALA A 107 -22.68 -17.80 21.30
C ALA A 107 -23.96 -17.91 20.46
N PRO A 108 -24.61 -19.08 20.38
CA PRO A 108 -25.91 -19.19 19.71
C PRO A 108 -26.96 -18.46 20.54
N SER A 109 -27.63 -17.46 19.96
CA SER A 109 -28.83 -16.86 20.54
C SER A 109 -30.03 -17.24 19.67
N GLU A 110 -30.93 -18.04 20.24
CA GLU A 110 -32.19 -18.45 19.62
C GLU A 110 -33.24 -17.33 19.76
N LYS A 111 -33.65 -16.76 18.60
CA LYS A 111 -34.96 -16.26 18.08
C LYS A 111 -36.06 -15.68 19.02
N PRO A 112 -37.12 -15.02 18.49
CA PRO A 112 -37.24 -13.96 17.46
C PRO A 112 -38.21 -12.81 17.89
N SER A 113 -38.18 -11.64 17.23
CA SER A 113 -39.36 -10.75 17.16
C SER A 113 -39.32 -9.86 15.91
N ASP A 114 -40.50 -9.75 15.29
CA ASP A 114 -40.80 -9.21 13.97
C ASP A 114 -40.72 -7.68 13.83
N THR A 115 -40.30 -7.22 12.65
CA THR A 115 -41.04 -6.29 11.73
C THR A 115 -40.16 -5.23 11.06
N ALA A 116 -40.33 -5.12 9.72
CA ALA A 116 -40.06 -3.99 8.81
C ALA A 116 -38.68 -3.84 8.10
N GLN A 117 -38.54 -4.56 6.99
CA GLN A 117 -38.15 -4.13 5.63
C GLN A 117 -37.31 -2.85 5.42
N GLN A 118 -36.17 -2.97 4.70
CA GLN A 118 -36.03 -2.37 3.36
C GLN A 118 -34.81 -2.90 2.57
N LYS A 119 -35.08 -3.21 1.29
CA LYS A 119 -34.19 -3.72 0.24
C LYS A 119 -33.28 -2.61 -0.31
N SER A 120 -32.01 -2.92 -0.58
CA SER A 120 -31.25 -2.28 -1.67
C SER A 120 -30.62 -3.35 -2.57
N LYS A 121 -30.86 -3.16 -3.87
CA LYS A 121 -30.51 -4.03 -4.99
C LYS A 121 -29.18 -3.56 -5.62
N GLY A 122 -28.39 -4.52 -6.11
CA GLY A 122 -27.54 -4.38 -7.30
C GLY A 122 -26.12 -4.95 -7.17
N PRO A 123 -25.51 -5.53 -8.25
CA PRO A 123 -26.10 -6.28 -9.35
C PRO A 123 -25.51 -7.71 -9.49
N LYS A 124 -26.29 -8.62 -10.06
CA LYS A 124 -26.08 -10.07 -10.18
C LYS A 124 -25.49 -10.47 -11.56
N VAL A 125 -24.74 -9.60 -12.23
CA VAL A 125 -24.48 -9.70 -13.69
C VAL A 125 -23.13 -10.35 -14.05
N GLU A 126 -22.35 -10.86 -13.08
CA GLU A 126 -21.01 -11.38 -13.40
C GLU A 126 -20.85 -12.90 -13.32
N LEU A 127 -21.85 -13.66 -12.86
CA LEU A 127 -21.70 -15.13 -12.77
C LEU A 127 -21.99 -15.86 -14.09
N GLU A 128 -22.96 -15.40 -14.88
CA GLU A 128 -23.33 -16.05 -16.14
C GLU A 128 -22.24 -15.93 -17.23
N LYS A 129 -21.49 -14.82 -17.25
CA LYS A 129 -20.35 -14.63 -18.17
C LYS A 129 -19.12 -15.45 -17.80
N ILE A 130 -19.01 -15.87 -16.54
CA ILE A 130 -17.90 -16.72 -16.09
C ILE A 130 -18.17 -18.18 -16.48
N GLU A 131 -19.42 -18.63 -16.41
CA GLU A 131 -19.81 -19.98 -16.86
C GLU A 131 -19.63 -20.17 -18.36
N GLU A 132 -20.06 -19.20 -19.18
CA GLU A 132 -19.92 -19.27 -20.65
C GLU A 132 -18.44 -19.31 -21.09
N LYS A 133 -17.56 -18.60 -20.37
CA LYS A 133 -16.12 -18.58 -20.65
C LYS A 133 -15.37 -19.82 -20.17
N LEU A 134 -15.92 -20.54 -19.18
CA LEU A 134 -15.36 -21.80 -18.70
C LEU A 134 -15.69 -22.96 -19.63
N GLU A 135 -16.87 -22.96 -20.27
CA GLU A 135 -17.22 -23.98 -21.28
C GLU A 135 -16.38 -23.86 -22.55
N GLU A 136 -16.03 -22.63 -22.98
CA GLU A 136 -15.17 -22.42 -24.15
C GLU A 136 -13.72 -22.89 -23.92
N LEU A 137 -13.22 -22.85 -22.67
CA LEU A 137 -11.85 -23.25 -22.34
C LEU A 137 -11.67 -24.76 -22.10
N LEU A 138 -12.75 -25.49 -21.75
CA LEU A 138 -12.70 -26.94 -21.50
C LEU A 138 -13.19 -27.78 -22.70
N GLY A 139 -13.66 -27.13 -23.77
CA GLY A 139 -14.18 -27.76 -24.98
C GLY A 139 -13.19 -27.86 -26.15
N SER A 140 -11.88 -27.67 -25.94
CA SER A 140 -10.82 -27.89 -26.96
C SER A 140 -9.74 -28.84 -26.45
#